data_AF-A0A4E0RMY9-F1
#
_entry.id   AF-A0A4E0RMY9-F1
#
_cell.length_a   1.000
_cell.length_b   1.000
_cell.length_c   1.000
_cell.angle_alpha   90.00
_cell.angle_beta   90.00
_cell.angle_gamma   90.00
#
_symmetry.space_group_name_H-M   'P 1'
#
loop_
_entity.id
_entity.type
_entity.pdbx_description
1 polymer ?
#
loop_
_entity_poly.entity_id
_entity_poly.type
_entity_poly.pdbx_seq_one_letter_code
_entity_poly.pdbx_strand_id
1 'polypeptide(L)'
;MKVSEEKLKEKQEEIFYQEKLAEKGDAEAQNIVAARLAKGYFVEKNEQGAFYWYCQAVKQGYIYAKWNAGIMLLNGEGGLQKNYKLAMMLIEDAANSGESDACNFLSFCYLNEKYGKEKNMDLSEQWKKISKCWEKPKYFGDPVDLETYGIEIRKPVIRFLTK
;
A
#
# COMPACT_ATOMS: atom_id res chain seq x y z
N MET A 1 35.59 -2.50 -6.85
CA MET A 1 35.25 -1.66 -5.69
C MET A 1 34.67 -0.30 -6.10
N LYS A 2 35.32 0.49 -6.97
CA LYS A 2 34.76 1.78 -7.47
C LYS A 2 33.40 1.69 -8.18
N VAL A 3 33.22 0.69 -9.05
CA VAL A 3 31.95 0.47 -9.78
C VAL A 3 30.76 0.18 -8.86
N SER A 4 30.98 -0.36 -7.65
CA SER A 4 29.91 -0.60 -6.67
C SER A 4 29.65 0.60 -5.75
N GLU A 5 30.50 1.62 -5.76
CA GLU A 5 30.28 2.90 -5.05
C GLU A 5 29.51 3.88 -5.93
N GLU A 6 29.87 3.95 -7.21
CA GLU A 6 29.20 4.78 -8.21
C GLU A 6 27.74 4.38 -8.40
N LYS A 7 27.46 3.07 -8.58
CA LYS A 7 26.09 2.53 -8.63
C LYS A 7 25.27 2.80 -7.36
N LEU A 8 25.92 2.83 -6.20
CA LEU A 8 25.23 3.14 -4.94
C LEU A 8 24.85 4.62 -4.90
N LYS A 9 25.76 5.50 -5.33
CA LYS A 9 25.54 6.94 -5.39
C LYS A 9 24.42 7.32 -6.38
N GLU A 10 24.44 6.76 -7.58
CA GLU A 10 23.36 6.93 -8.57
C GLU A 10 21.99 6.53 -7.97
N LYS A 11 21.96 5.42 -7.22
CA LYS A 11 20.73 4.95 -6.58
C LYS A 11 20.26 5.88 -5.47
N GLN A 12 21.18 6.45 -4.68
CA GLN A 12 20.86 7.44 -3.66
C GLN A 12 20.29 8.73 -4.28
N GLU A 13 20.83 9.18 -5.41
CA GLU A 13 20.32 10.34 -6.15
C GLU A 13 18.91 10.09 -6.70
N GLU A 14 18.63 8.90 -7.26
CA GLU A 14 17.28 8.50 -7.68
C GLU A 14 16.28 8.52 -6.52
N ILE A 15 16.67 7.99 -5.36
CA ILE A 15 15.82 7.96 -4.16
C ILE A 15 15.55 9.37 -3.64
N PHE A 16 16.58 10.22 -3.61
CA PHE A 16 16.44 11.61 -3.19
C PHE A 16 15.49 12.39 -4.12
N TYR A 17 15.59 12.17 -5.44
CA TYR A 17 14.67 12.80 -6.40
C TYR A 17 13.21 12.34 -6.18
N GLN A 18 13.01 11.03 -5.94
CA GLN A 18 11.70 10.47 -5.64
C GLN A 18 11.12 10.99 -4.32
N GLU A 19 11.96 11.17 -3.30
CA GLU A 19 11.55 11.83 -2.05
C GLU A 19 11.06 13.26 -2.32
N LYS A 20 11.78 14.04 -3.13
CA LYS A 20 11.37 15.41 -3.50
C LYS A 20 10.03 15.46 -4.25
N LEU A 21 9.74 14.48 -5.10
CA LEU A 21 8.44 14.36 -5.75
C LEU A 21 7.35 13.99 -4.75
N ALA A 22 7.62 13.03 -3.85
CA ALA A 22 6.70 12.64 -2.81
C ALA A 22 6.34 13.81 -1.88
N GLU A 23 7.33 14.64 -1.54
CA GLU A 23 7.16 15.88 -0.77
C GLU A 23 6.30 16.93 -1.48
N LYS A 24 6.32 16.95 -2.82
CA LYS A 24 5.47 17.82 -3.64
C LYS A 24 4.05 17.28 -3.84
N GLY A 25 3.75 16.12 -3.28
CA GLY A 25 2.43 15.51 -3.36
C GLY A 25 2.27 14.48 -4.48
N ASP A 26 3.33 14.07 -5.18
CA ASP A 26 3.20 13.06 -6.24
C ASP A 26 2.84 11.69 -5.64
N ALA A 27 1.64 11.19 -5.93
CA ALA A 27 1.11 9.98 -5.29
C ALA A 27 1.87 8.69 -5.68
N GLU A 28 2.38 8.62 -6.90
CA GLU A 28 3.21 7.50 -7.35
C GLU A 28 4.55 7.49 -6.62
N ALA A 29 5.23 8.64 -6.54
CA ALA A 29 6.46 8.81 -5.81
C ALA A 29 6.28 8.51 -4.31
N GLN A 30 5.17 8.94 -3.70
CA GLN A 30 4.82 8.58 -2.32
C GLN A 30 4.73 7.05 -2.14
N ASN A 31 4.04 6.34 -3.05
CA ASN A 31 3.98 4.89 -3.01
C ASN A 31 5.36 4.23 -3.22
N ILE A 32 6.19 4.75 -4.13
CA ILE A 32 7.54 4.25 -4.38
C ILE A 32 8.43 4.42 -3.14
N VAL A 33 8.43 5.62 -2.54
CA VAL A 33 9.18 5.91 -1.31
C VAL A 33 8.71 5.00 -0.17
N ALA A 34 7.39 4.83 -0.02
CA ALA A 34 6.81 3.92 0.96
C ALA A 34 7.33 2.48 0.78
N ALA A 35 7.27 1.95 -0.43
CA ALA A 35 7.73 0.59 -0.74
C ALA A 35 9.22 0.40 -0.43
N ARG A 36 10.05 1.41 -0.70
CA ARG A 36 11.49 1.36 -0.35
C ARG A 36 11.70 1.33 1.16
N LEU A 37 11.00 2.16 1.93
CA LEU A 37 11.07 2.15 3.39
C LEU A 37 10.55 0.85 3.99
N ALA A 38 9.46 0.29 3.45
CA ALA A 38 8.90 -0.99 3.91
C ALA A 38 9.88 -2.14 3.68
N LYS A 39 10.61 -2.14 2.56
CA LYS A 39 11.54 -3.23 2.20
C LYS A 39 12.99 -3.00 2.66
N GLY A 40 13.35 -1.78 3.04
CA GLY A 40 14.73 -1.41 3.36
C GLY A 40 15.67 -1.43 2.15
N TYR A 41 15.16 -1.09 0.95
CA TYR A 41 15.96 -1.13 -0.27
C TYR A 41 16.76 0.17 -0.43
N PHE A 42 18.08 0.07 -0.17
CA PHE A 42 19.07 1.17 -0.18
C PHE A 42 18.84 2.25 0.91
N VAL A 43 17.82 2.06 1.74
CA VAL A 43 17.48 2.90 2.90
C VAL A 43 17.27 2.01 4.12
N GLU A 44 17.43 2.54 5.31
CA GLU A 44 17.04 1.85 6.53
C GLU A 44 15.55 1.48 6.47
N LYS A 45 15.24 0.24 6.84
CA LYS A 45 13.87 -0.24 6.89
C LYS A 45 13.09 0.55 7.93
N ASN A 46 11.98 1.17 7.51
CA ASN A 46 11.11 1.97 8.37
C ASN A 46 9.65 1.78 7.95
N GLU A 47 9.01 0.74 8.48
CA GLU A 47 7.62 0.39 8.14
C GLU A 47 6.63 1.47 8.60
N GLN A 48 6.86 2.15 9.73
CA GLN A 48 6.00 3.28 10.15
C GLN A 48 6.07 4.44 9.15
N GLY A 49 7.27 4.74 8.67
CA GLY A 49 7.49 5.71 7.60
C GLY A 49 6.88 5.30 6.27
N ALA A 50 6.92 4.00 5.94
CA ALA A 50 6.25 3.48 4.76
C ALA A 50 4.74 3.70 4.84
N PHE A 51 4.13 3.38 5.99
CA PHE A 51 2.71 3.55 6.22
C PHE A 51 2.28 5.03 6.10
N TYR A 52 3.09 5.97 6.61
CA TYR A 52 2.86 7.40 6.40
C TYR A 52 2.72 7.75 4.92
N TRP A 53 3.68 7.34 4.09
CA TRP A 53 3.69 7.69 2.68
C TRP A 53 2.61 6.96 1.88
N TYR A 54 2.29 5.71 2.21
CA TYR A 54 1.11 5.04 1.64
C TYR A 54 -0.17 5.80 2.00
N CYS A 55 -0.33 6.28 3.24
CA CYS A 55 -1.50 7.06 3.62
C CYS A 55 -1.63 8.35 2.81
N GLN A 56 -0.53 9.06 2.54
CA GLN A 56 -0.57 10.24 1.66
C GLN A 56 -1.02 9.90 0.24
N ALA A 57 -0.55 8.78 -0.31
CA ALA A 57 -0.95 8.33 -1.64
C ALA A 57 -2.42 7.85 -1.67
N VAL A 58 -2.89 7.20 -0.58
CA VAL A 58 -4.30 6.80 -0.40
C VAL A 58 -5.23 8.01 -0.39
N LYS A 59 -4.87 9.11 0.29
CA LYS A 59 -5.66 10.36 0.28
C LYS A 59 -5.87 10.94 -1.12
N GLN A 60 -5.00 10.59 -2.06
CA GLN A 60 -5.07 10.99 -3.46
C GLN A 60 -5.72 9.92 -4.36
N GLY A 61 -6.22 8.84 -3.78
CA GLY A 61 -6.87 7.75 -4.49
C GLY A 61 -5.92 6.76 -5.17
N TYR A 62 -4.62 6.77 -4.85
CA TYR A 62 -3.64 5.90 -5.51
C TYR A 62 -3.87 4.42 -5.16
N ILE A 63 -4.18 3.64 -6.20
CA ILE A 63 -4.73 2.28 -6.09
C ILE A 63 -3.77 1.33 -5.35
N TYR A 64 -2.49 1.31 -5.77
CA TYR A 64 -1.49 0.42 -5.17
C TYR A 64 -1.20 0.77 -3.71
N ALA A 65 -1.30 2.04 -3.33
CA ALA A 65 -1.10 2.44 -1.94
C ALA A 65 -2.22 1.96 -1.03
N LYS A 66 -3.48 1.89 -1.53
CA LYS A 66 -4.62 1.34 -0.78
C LYS A 66 -4.38 -0.13 -0.44
N TRP A 67 -3.97 -0.93 -1.43
CA TRP A 67 -3.59 -2.34 -1.23
C TRP A 67 -2.47 -2.48 -0.20
N ASN A 68 -1.37 -1.76 -0.39
CA ASN A 68 -0.20 -1.85 0.50
C ASN A 68 -0.54 -1.42 1.94
N ALA A 69 -1.22 -0.30 2.13
CA ALA A 69 -1.67 0.17 3.46
C ALA A 69 -2.64 -0.83 4.13
N GLY A 70 -3.57 -1.40 3.35
CA GLY A 70 -4.48 -2.42 3.83
C GLY A 70 -3.75 -3.67 4.34
N ILE A 71 -2.75 -4.14 3.60
CA ILE A 71 -1.95 -5.30 4.02
C ILE A 71 -1.14 -5.02 5.29
N MET A 72 -0.52 -3.83 5.39
CA MET A 72 0.20 -3.44 6.61
C MET A 72 -0.71 -3.44 7.84
N LEU A 73 -1.95 -2.95 7.71
CA LEU A 73 -2.94 -2.93 8.80
C LEU A 73 -3.52 -4.32 9.12
N LEU A 74 -3.67 -5.21 8.13
CA LEU A 74 -4.06 -6.61 8.38
C LEU A 74 -3.01 -7.34 9.21
N ASN A 75 -1.73 -7.15 8.84
CA ASN A 75 -0.61 -7.86 9.41
C ASN A 75 -0.07 -7.22 10.69
N GLY A 76 -0.35 -5.94 10.92
CA GLY A 76 0.25 -5.16 12.01
C GLY A 76 1.73 -4.89 11.78
N GLU A 77 2.12 -4.65 10.52
CA GLU A 77 3.51 -4.37 10.14
C GLU A 77 4.01 -3.06 10.77
N GLY A 78 5.30 -2.95 11.07
CA GLY A 78 5.87 -1.74 11.68
C GLY A 78 5.42 -1.44 13.10
N GLY A 79 4.84 -2.43 13.79
CA GLY A 79 4.24 -2.23 15.11
C GLY A 79 2.89 -1.50 15.06
N LEU A 80 2.27 -1.40 13.89
CA LEU A 80 0.91 -0.89 13.75
C LEU A 80 -0.07 -1.81 14.47
N GLN A 81 -1.03 -1.22 15.18
CA GLN A 81 -2.15 -1.98 15.69
C GLN A 81 -2.97 -2.53 14.52
N LYS A 82 -3.25 -3.83 14.55
CA LYS A 82 -4.10 -4.45 13.53
C LYS A 82 -5.47 -3.79 13.51
N ASN A 83 -5.91 -3.37 12.33
CA ASN A 83 -7.22 -2.77 12.13
C ASN A 83 -7.91 -3.42 10.93
N TYR A 84 -8.57 -4.56 11.18
CA TYR A 84 -9.21 -5.33 10.12
C TYR A 84 -10.30 -4.56 9.39
N LYS A 85 -11.05 -3.71 10.10
CA LYS A 85 -12.12 -2.91 9.49
C LYS A 85 -11.55 -1.94 8.46
N LEU A 86 -10.58 -1.11 8.86
CA LEU A 86 -9.94 -0.16 7.95
C LEU A 86 -9.19 -0.86 6.83
N ALA A 87 -8.49 -1.95 7.15
CA ALA A 87 -7.74 -2.70 6.17
C ALA A 87 -8.64 -3.27 5.07
N MET A 88 -9.77 -3.89 5.44
CA MET A 88 -10.74 -4.41 4.48
C MET A 88 -11.36 -3.29 3.64
N MET A 89 -11.66 -2.13 4.22
CA MET A 89 -12.15 -0.99 3.45
C MET A 89 -11.15 -0.54 2.37
N LEU A 90 -9.85 -0.44 2.71
CA LEU A 90 -8.80 -0.09 1.75
C LEU A 90 -8.62 -1.16 0.66
N ILE A 91 -8.67 -2.44 1.03
CA ILE A 91 -8.53 -3.56 0.08
C ILE A 91 -9.74 -3.65 -0.85
N GLU A 92 -10.94 -3.44 -0.34
CA GLU A 92 -12.15 -3.39 -1.16
C GLU A 92 -12.10 -2.23 -2.16
N ASP A 93 -11.68 -1.05 -1.71
CA ASP A 93 -11.50 0.12 -2.59
C ASP A 93 -10.40 -0.14 -3.65
N ALA A 94 -9.28 -0.76 -3.27
CA ALA A 94 -8.25 -1.17 -4.22
C ALA A 94 -8.77 -2.16 -5.28
N ALA A 95 -9.50 -3.20 -4.85
CA ALA A 95 -10.11 -4.19 -5.73
C ALA A 95 -11.15 -3.54 -6.66
N ASN A 96 -11.98 -2.62 -6.12
CA ASN A 96 -12.95 -1.87 -6.90
C ASN A 96 -12.29 -0.98 -7.96
N SER A 97 -11.10 -0.50 -7.67
CA SER A 97 -10.30 0.32 -8.58
C SER A 97 -9.50 -0.53 -9.59
N GLY A 98 -9.61 -1.86 -9.55
CA GLY A 98 -8.99 -2.77 -10.52
C GLY A 98 -7.66 -3.37 -10.07
N GLU A 99 -7.30 -3.27 -8.79
CA GLU A 99 -6.11 -3.98 -8.30
C GLU A 99 -6.35 -5.49 -8.22
N SER A 100 -5.58 -6.24 -9.00
CA SER A 100 -5.68 -7.69 -9.20
C SER A 100 -5.38 -8.44 -7.92
N ASP A 101 -4.34 -8.04 -7.17
CA ASP A 101 -3.99 -8.68 -5.91
C ASP A 101 -5.10 -8.52 -4.86
N ALA A 102 -5.70 -7.33 -4.80
CA ALA A 102 -6.85 -7.06 -3.94
C ALA A 102 -8.08 -7.89 -4.33
N CYS A 103 -8.36 -8.03 -5.64
CA CYS A 103 -9.44 -8.88 -6.14
C CYS A 103 -9.24 -10.36 -5.75
N ASN A 104 -8.04 -10.89 -5.96
CA ASN A 104 -7.70 -12.27 -5.58
C ASN A 104 -7.80 -12.48 -4.08
N PHE A 105 -7.38 -11.49 -3.29
CA PHE A 105 -7.52 -11.53 -1.83
C PHE A 105 -8.99 -11.56 -1.39
N LEU A 106 -9.86 -10.74 -1.99
CA LEU A 106 -11.30 -10.78 -1.69
C LEU A 106 -11.92 -12.12 -2.04
N SER A 107 -11.57 -12.70 -3.19
CA SER A 107 -11.98 -14.06 -3.54
C SER A 107 -11.56 -15.07 -2.48
N PHE A 108 -10.31 -15.02 -2.02
CA PHE A 108 -9.83 -15.87 -0.93
C PHE A 108 -10.65 -15.66 0.36
N CYS A 109 -11.00 -14.41 0.71
CA CYS A 109 -11.79 -14.12 1.89
C CYS A 109 -13.18 -14.76 1.83
N TYR A 110 -13.87 -14.62 0.69
CA TYR A 110 -15.20 -15.23 0.47
C TYR A 110 -15.16 -16.76 0.37
N LEU A 111 -14.06 -17.38 -0.04
CA LEU A 111 -13.97 -18.86 -0.06
C LEU A 111 -13.75 -19.46 1.32
N ASN A 112 -13.07 -18.72 2.21
CA ASN A 112 -12.51 -19.24 3.46
C ASN A 112 -13.10 -18.61 4.72
N GLU A 113 -14.16 -17.81 4.59
CA GLU A 113 -14.82 -17.12 5.70
C GLU A 113 -13.86 -16.27 6.53
N LYS A 114 -13.07 -15.43 5.86
CA LYS A 114 -12.02 -14.61 6.50
C LYS A 114 -12.39 -13.13 6.55
N TYR A 115 -11.88 -12.45 7.57
CA TYR A 115 -11.94 -11.00 7.73
C TYR A 115 -13.36 -10.41 7.62
N GLY A 116 -14.35 -11.14 8.13
CA GLY A 116 -15.76 -10.70 8.14
C GLY A 116 -16.51 -10.93 6.82
N LYS A 117 -15.94 -11.69 5.87
CA LYS A 117 -16.65 -12.11 4.66
C LYS A 117 -17.22 -13.51 4.86
N GLU A 118 -18.55 -13.64 4.78
CA GLU A 118 -19.22 -14.94 4.80
C GLU A 118 -18.92 -15.74 3.54
N LYS A 119 -19.07 -17.07 3.60
CA LYS A 119 -18.75 -17.91 2.45
C LYS A 119 -19.66 -17.59 1.28
N ASN A 120 -19.08 -17.21 0.15
CA ASN A 120 -19.84 -16.93 -1.06
C ASN A 120 -19.04 -17.31 -2.30
N MET A 121 -19.40 -18.44 -2.92
CA MET A 121 -18.68 -18.97 -4.08
C MET A 121 -18.87 -18.08 -5.31
N ASP A 122 -20.07 -17.56 -5.53
CA ASP A 122 -20.38 -16.69 -6.66
C ASP A 122 -19.59 -15.38 -6.61
N LEU A 123 -19.57 -14.70 -5.45
CA LEU A 123 -18.77 -13.49 -5.25
C LEU A 123 -17.28 -13.78 -5.41
N SER A 124 -16.81 -14.91 -4.91
CA SER A 124 -15.42 -15.31 -5.12
C SER A 124 -15.09 -15.47 -6.61
N GLU A 125 -15.93 -16.13 -7.39
CA GLU A 125 -15.71 -16.30 -8.83
C GLU A 125 -15.77 -14.98 -9.59
N GLN A 126 -16.69 -14.09 -9.21
CA GLN A 126 -16.77 -12.74 -9.76
C GLN A 126 -15.46 -11.97 -9.53
N TRP A 127 -14.94 -11.97 -8.29
CA TRP A 127 -13.67 -11.32 -7.97
C TRP A 127 -12.47 -11.93 -8.71
N LYS A 128 -12.43 -13.25 -8.88
CA LYS A 128 -11.41 -13.91 -9.72
C LYS A 128 -11.50 -13.50 -11.19
N LYS A 129 -12.71 -13.28 -11.71
CA LYS A 129 -12.92 -12.81 -13.08
C LYS A 129 -12.45 -11.37 -13.24
N ILE A 130 -12.84 -10.49 -12.31
CA ILE A 130 -12.41 -9.08 -12.27
C ILE A 130 -10.88 -8.95 -12.16
N SER A 131 -10.21 -9.84 -11.41
CA SER A 131 -8.75 -9.83 -11.36
C SER A 131 -8.09 -10.07 -12.74
N LYS A 132 -8.77 -10.73 -13.68
CA LYS A 132 -8.22 -11.12 -14.98
C LYS A 132 -8.67 -10.22 -16.12
N CYS A 133 -9.90 -9.74 -16.01
CA CYS A 133 -10.55 -8.87 -16.97
C CYS A 133 -10.69 -7.54 -16.25
N TRP A 134 -10.07 -6.46 -16.75
CA TRP A 134 -10.13 -5.10 -16.18
C TRP A 134 -11.56 -4.48 -16.15
N GLU A 135 -12.59 -5.32 -16.01
CA GLU A 135 -13.98 -5.01 -15.73
C GLU A 135 -14.07 -4.39 -14.32
N LYS A 136 -14.49 -3.13 -14.23
CA LYS A 136 -14.71 -2.49 -12.93
C LYS A 136 -15.93 -3.14 -12.24
N PRO A 137 -15.82 -3.59 -10.98
CA PRO A 137 -16.98 -4.04 -10.21
C PRO A 137 -18.00 -2.91 -10.01
N LYS A 138 -19.26 -3.30 -9.80
CA LYS A 138 -20.39 -2.37 -9.66
C LYS A 138 -20.39 -1.53 -8.38
N TYR A 139 -19.55 -1.84 -7.39
CA TYR A 139 -19.65 -1.23 -6.06
C TYR A 139 -18.63 -0.10 -5.87
N PHE A 140 -19.12 1.05 -5.40
CA PHE A 140 -18.32 2.15 -4.88
C PHE A 140 -18.69 2.31 -3.40
N GLY A 141 -17.77 1.94 -2.51
CA GLY A 141 -17.81 2.41 -1.13
C GLY A 141 -17.35 3.87 -1.08
N ASP A 142 -17.74 4.60 -0.04
CA ASP A 142 -17.25 5.96 0.17
C ASP A 142 -15.71 5.96 0.26
N PRO A 143 -15.02 7.00 -0.27
CA PRO A 143 -13.58 7.14 -0.13
C PRO A 143 -13.17 6.99 1.34
N VAL A 144 -12.15 6.17 1.59
CA VAL A 144 -11.69 5.93 2.96
C VAL A 144 -11.10 7.22 3.53
N ASP A 145 -11.81 7.87 4.44
CA ASP A 145 -11.29 9.01 5.18
C ASP A 145 -10.36 8.53 6.30
N LEU A 146 -9.06 8.55 6.02
CA LEU A 146 -8.02 8.15 6.98
C LEU A 146 -7.96 9.04 8.24
N GLU A 147 -8.51 10.27 8.19
CA GLU A 147 -8.49 11.21 9.33
C GLU A 147 -9.47 10.79 10.42
N THR A 148 -10.60 10.17 10.04
CA THR A 148 -11.57 9.61 11.00
C THR A 148 -11.03 8.43 11.83
N TYR A 149 -9.91 7.83 11.41
CA TYR A 149 -9.30 6.70 12.12
C TYR A 149 -8.22 7.11 13.13
N GLY A 150 -7.97 8.41 13.32
CA GLY A 150 -7.06 8.91 14.36
C GLY A 150 -5.62 8.44 14.21
N ILE A 151 -5.19 8.10 12.99
CA ILE A 151 -3.84 7.58 12.76
C ILE A 151 -2.86 8.74 12.69
N GLU A 152 -2.29 9.12 13.84
CA GLU A 152 -1.16 10.04 13.90
C GLU A 152 0.13 9.33 13.46
N ILE A 153 0.50 9.46 12.18
CA ILE A 153 1.80 8.98 11.69
C ILE A 153 2.70 10.18 11.45
N ARG A 154 3.87 10.19 12.09
CA ARG A 154 4.88 11.23 11.88
C ARG A 154 5.57 11.02 10.53
N LYS A 155 5.82 12.11 9.79
CA LYS A 155 6.62 12.07 8.56
C LYS A 155 7.99 11.43 8.87
N PRO A 156 8.40 10.39 8.14
CA PRO A 156 9.68 9.73 8.40
C PRO A 156 10.85 10.55 7.86
N VAL A 157 12.01 10.34 8.47
CA VAL A 157 13.30 10.74 7.90
C VAL A 157 13.87 9.55 7.13
N ILE A 158 14.20 9.75 5.86
CA ILE A 158 14.85 8.71 5.05
C ILE A 158 16.33 8.68 5.40
N ARG A 159 16.81 7.51 5.84
CA ARG A 159 18.22 7.27 6.16
C ARG A 159 18.79 6.28 5.16
N PHE A 160 19.86 6.67 4.48
CA PHE A 160 20.54 5.79 3.53
C PHE A 160 21.43 4.79 4.25
N LEU A 161 21.51 3.57 3.74
CA LEU A 161 22.47 2.59 4.24
C LEU A 161 23.88 3.07 3.88
N THR A 162 24.71 3.32 4.90
CA THR A 162 26.13 3.58 4.74
C THR A 162 26.88 2.25 4.65
N LYS A 163 27.84 2.14 3.74
CA LYS A 163 28.71 0.95 3.61
C LYS A 163 29.56 0.73 4.86
#